data_AF-A0A1G4K5U5-F1
#
_entry.id   AF-A0A1G4K5U5-F1
#
_cell.length_a   1.000
_cell.length_b   1.000
_cell.length_c   1.000
_cell.angle_alpha   90.00
_cell.angle_beta   90.00
_cell.angle_gamma   90.00
#
_symmetry.space_group_name_H-M   'P 1'
#
loop_
_entity.id
_entity.type
_entity.pdbx_description
1 polymer ?
#
loop_
_entity_poly.entity_id
_entity_poly.type
_entity_poly.pdbx_seq_one_letter_code
_entity_poly.pdbx_strand_id
1 'polypeptide(L)'
;MEEIIVLQTLYSLLVQSKSNRVSLVRLQTEINENPLMTRLVPCTGKPVLSVHDILEIIKRLFPKKTSLTEGQLTFYNLQLGEMREKLFELFEDIKSRLTRQIGECEPTIEALLKDNTTSQRTRLLVLCRDTLLNKFEEHEKSKMYAKSIGQAVIREPLDLRLIRQRTPASILEPQAWLQMCVANATMYHPTGSAEWRNARASQAQLDETIGFVRSVLE
;
A
#
# COMPACT_ATOMS: atom_id res chain seq x y z
N MET A 1 9.49 11.28 -7.88
CA MET A 1 9.05 9.87 -7.98
C MET A 1 8.14 9.69 -9.19
N GLU A 2 7.16 10.56 -9.42
CA GLU A 2 6.38 10.58 -10.67
C GLU A 2 7.27 10.73 -11.91
N GLU A 3 8.28 11.60 -11.86
CA GLU A 3 9.25 11.81 -12.95
C GLU A 3 9.98 10.53 -13.40
N ILE A 4 10.43 9.69 -12.47
CA ILE A 4 11.16 8.46 -12.81
C ILE A 4 10.22 7.43 -13.45
N ILE A 5 8.97 7.36 -13.00
CA ILE A 5 7.95 6.46 -13.56
C ILE A 5 7.59 6.91 -14.98
N VAL A 6 7.35 8.21 -15.18
CA VAL A 6 7.08 8.79 -16.50
C VAL A 6 8.26 8.52 -17.44
N LEU A 7 9.49 8.78 -17.01
CA LEU A 7 10.69 8.60 -17.82
C LEU A 7 10.96 7.13 -18.16
N GLN A 8 10.80 6.21 -17.20
CA GLN A 8 10.95 4.76 -17.42
C GLN A 8 9.91 4.23 -18.41
N THR A 9 8.65 4.62 -18.24
CA THR A 9 7.55 4.17 -19.11
C THR A 9 7.75 4.72 -20.53
N LEU A 10 8.13 6.00 -20.63
CA LEU A 10 8.45 6.63 -21.89
C LEU A 10 9.64 5.95 -22.60
N TYR A 11 10.73 5.67 -21.88
CA TYR A 11 11.88 4.96 -22.42
C TYR A 11 11.48 3.58 -22.95
N SER A 12 10.70 2.82 -22.18
CA SER A 12 10.23 1.48 -22.57
C SER A 12 9.40 1.52 -23.85
N LEU A 13 8.48 2.49 -23.96
CA LEU A 13 7.64 2.70 -25.14
C LEU A 13 8.44 3.07 -26.39
N LEU A 14 9.42 3.96 -26.27
CA LEU A 14 10.29 4.37 -27.39
C LEU A 14 11.17 3.21 -27.87
N VAL A 15 11.71 2.40 -26.94
CA VAL A 15 12.51 1.21 -27.27
C VAL A 15 11.66 0.14 -27.97
N GLN A 16 10.46 -0.14 -27.47
CA GLN A 16 9.57 -1.15 -28.04
C GLN A 16 9.02 -0.76 -29.42
N SER A 17 8.60 0.51 -29.57
CA SER A 17 7.99 0.99 -30.81
C SER A 17 9.00 1.27 -31.92
N LYS A 18 10.31 1.32 -31.62
CA LYS A 18 11.38 1.76 -32.54
C LYS A 18 11.03 3.07 -33.26
N SER A 19 10.27 3.93 -32.59
CA SER A 19 9.71 5.16 -33.13
C SER A 19 9.97 6.30 -32.16
N ASN A 20 10.13 7.50 -32.70
CA ASN A 20 10.27 8.73 -31.92
C ASN A 20 8.91 9.34 -31.56
N ARG A 21 7.81 8.63 -31.79
CA ARG A 21 6.44 9.08 -31.55
C ARG A 21 5.77 8.21 -30.49
N VAL A 22 5.10 8.86 -29.54
CA VAL A 22 4.38 8.19 -28.46
C VAL A 22 2.96 8.76 -28.35
N SER A 23 1.96 7.88 -28.33
CA SER A 23 0.57 8.28 -28.03
C SER A 23 0.44 8.65 -26.56
N LEU A 24 -0.07 9.85 -26.27
CA LEU A 24 -0.26 10.30 -24.89
C LEU A 24 -1.26 9.46 -24.12
N VAL A 25 -2.31 8.97 -24.80
CA VAL A 25 -3.32 8.10 -24.18
C VAL A 25 -2.67 6.78 -23.77
N ARG A 26 -1.86 6.18 -24.65
CA ARG A 26 -1.15 4.94 -24.34
C ARG A 26 -0.15 5.14 -23.20
N LEU A 27 0.60 6.25 -23.23
CA LEU A 27 1.54 6.60 -22.17
C LEU A 27 0.82 6.78 -20.82
N GLN A 28 -0.33 7.45 -20.81
CA GLN A 28 -1.15 7.62 -19.61
C GLN A 28 -1.65 6.28 -19.07
N THR A 29 -2.14 5.39 -19.92
CA THR A 29 -2.58 4.05 -19.51
C THR A 29 -1.43 3.27 -18.89
N GLU A 30 -0.29 3.18 -19.56
CA GLU A 30 0.87 2.41 -19.06
C GLU A 30 1.46 2.99 -17.77
N ILE A 31 1.42 4.33 -17.59
CA ILE A 31 1.84 4.96 -16.33
C ILE A 31 0.89 4.61 -15.19
N ASN A 32 -0.42 4.68 -15.42
CA ASN A 32 -1.42 4.45 -14.38
C ASN A 32 -1.60 2.98 -14.03
N GLU A 33 -1.36 2.07 -14.98
CA GLU A 33 -1.29 0.63 -14.76
C GLU A 33 0.07 0.17 -14.22
N ASN A 34 1.04 1.08 -14.08
CA ASN A 34 2.35 0.73 -13.56
C ASN A 34 2.25 0.18 -12.12
N PRO A 35 2.78 -1.01 -11.82
CA PRO A 35 2.68 -1.62 -10.49
C PRO A 35 3.22 -0.74 -9.37
N LEU A 36 4.21 0.12 -9.66
CA LEU A 36 4.75 1.08 -8.69
C LEU A 36 3.72 2.16 -8.35
N MET A 37 2.98 2.67 -9.34
CA MET A 37 1.88 3.60 -9.08
C MET A 37 0.79 2.94 -8.24
N THR A 38 0.38 1.71 -8.57
CA THR A 38 -0.63 0.99 -7.76
C THR A 38 -0.20 0.75 -6.31
N ARG A 39 1.10 0.55 -6.06
CA ARG A 39 1.63 0.34 -4.71
C ARG A 39 1.87 1.63 -3.93
N LEU A 40 2.17 2.74 -4.62
CA LEU A 40 2.54 4.02 -3.98
C LEU A 40 1.36 5.00 -3.86
N VAL A 41 0.37 4.92 -4.74
CA VAL A 41 -0.84 5.75 -4.73
C VAL A 41 -1.66 5.61 -3.44
N PRO A 42 -1.87 4.40 -2.87
CA PRO A 42 -2.57 4.26 -1.59
C PRO A 42 -1.87 4.97 -0.41
N CYS A 43 -0.54 5.09 -0.46
CA CYS A 43 0.27 5.71 0.59
C CYS A 43 0.38 7.23 0.46
N THR A 44 0.15 7.78 -0.73
CA THR A 44 0.36 9.21 -1.04
C THR A 44 -0.94 9.99 -1.23
N GLY A 45 -2.08 9.31 -1.37
CA GLY A 45 -3.38 9.94 -1.60
C GLY A 45 -3.49 10.70 -2.92
N LYS A 46 -2.50 10.58 -3.81
CA LYS A 46 -2.45 11.31 -5.07
C LYS A 46 -3.30 10.62 -6.15
N PRO A 47 -4.08 11.39 -6.93
CA PRO A 47 -4.87 10.84 -8.03
C PRO A 47 -3.99 10.30 -9.16
N VAL A 48 -4.63 9.49 -10.01
CA VAL A 48 -4.20 9.06 -11.35
C VAL A 48 -3.58 10.25 -12.09
N LEU A 49 -2.38 10.07 -12.67
CA LEU A 49 -1.69 11.15 -13.38
C LEU A 49 -2.50 11.55 -14.62
N SER A 50 -2.79 12.85 -14.75
CA SER A 50 -3.48 13.39 -15.92
C SER A 50 -2.52 13.54 -17.10
N VAL A 51 -3.08 13.61 -18.32
CA VAL A 51 -2.27 13.89 -19.54
C VAL A 51 -1.51 15.22 -19.41
N HIS A 52 -2.11 16.20 -18.73
CA HIS A 52 -1.48 17.50 -18.51
C HIS A 52 -0.24 17.38 -17.63
N ASP A 53 -0.34 16.67 -16.50
CA ASP A 53 0.78 16.46 -15.57
C ASP A 53 1.93 15.72 -16.27
N ILE A 54 1.59 14.70 -17.06
CA ILE A 54 2.56 13.93 -17.85
C ILE A 54 3.28 14.85 -18.85
N LEU A 55 2.54 15.73 -19.54
CA LEU A 55 3.13 16.68 -20.48
C LEU A 55 4.03 17.71 -19.80
N GLU A 56 3.65 18.24 -18.64
CA GLU A 56 4.51 19.16 -17.88
C GLU A 56 5.80 18.48 -17.44
N ILE A 57 5.71 17.25 -16.94
CA ILE A 57 6.88 16.44 -16.57
C ILE A 57 7.79 16.24 -17.78
N ILE A 58 7.23 15.83 -18.93
CA ILE A 58 8.04 15.60 -20.14
C ILE A 58 8.69 16.89 -20.66
N LYS A 59 7.96 18.02 -20.65
CA LYS A 59 8.52 19.32 -21.05
C LYS A 59 9.65 19.76 -20.14
N ARG A 60 9.58 19.47 -18.84
CA ARG A 60 10.65 19.75 -17.88
C ARG A 60 11.86 18.82 -18.08
N LEU A 61 11.63 17.53 -18.36
CA LEU A 61 12.70 16.55 -18.60
C LEU A 61 13.41 16.78 -19.95
N PHE A 62 12.68 17.20 -20.98
CA PHE A 62 13.15 17.35 -22.36
C PHE A 62 12.74 18.71 -22.95
N PRO A 63 13.27 19.82 -22.41
CA PRO A 63 12.89 21.15 -22.87
C PRO A 63 13.25 21.33 -24.35
N LYS A 64 12.29 21.83 -25.15
CA LYS A 64 12.44 22.12 -26.58
C LYS A 64 12.78 20.91 -27.48
N LYS A 65 12.73 19.68 -26.96
CA LYS A 65 12.95 18.44 -27.75
C LYS A 65 11.66 17.71 -28.14
N THR A 66 10.50 18.31 -27.88
CA THR A 66 9.19 17.66 -28.07
C THR A 66 8.21 18.53 -28.86
N SER A 67 7.46 17.95 -29.79
CA SER A 67 6.23 18.53 -30.35
C SER A 67 5.02 17.67 -30.03
N LEU A 68 3.87 18.34 -29.91
CA LEU A 68 2.58 17.69 -29.76
C LEU A 68 1.75 17.93 -31.02
N THR A 69 1.37 16.86 -31.71
CA THR A 69 0.53 16.89 -32.91
C THR A 69 -0.51 15.78 -32.81
N GLU A 70 -1.80 16.12 -32.91
CA GLU A 70 -2.91 15.15 -32.92
C GLU A 70 -2.91 14.14 -31.74
N GLY A 71 -2.53 14.59 -30.54
CA GLY A 71 -2.45 13.70 -29.36
C GLY A 71 -1.24 12.76 -29.34
N GLN A 72 -0.34 12.86 -30.33
CA GLN A 72 0.94 12.19 -30.36
C GLN A 72 2.07 13.14 -29.98
N LEU A 73 2.92 12.68 -29.07
CA LEU A 73 4.13 13.38 -28.70
C LEU A 73 5.29 12.87 -29.56
N THR A 74 5.91 13.77 -30.33
CA THR A 74 7.07 13.47 -31.16
C THR A 74 8.32 14.04 -30.52
N PHE A 75 9.35 13.22 -30.39
CA PHE A 75 10.66 13.61 -29.85
C PHE A 75 11.64 13.88 -30.99
N TYR A 76 12.26 15.06 -30.97
CA TYR A 76 13.30 15.44 -31.92
C TYR A 76 14.67 15.32 -31.26
N ASN A 77 15.63 14.72 -31.98
CA ASN A 77 17.02 14.60 -31.56
C ASN A 77 17.18 14.01 -30.15
N LEU A 78 16.29 13.09 -29.78
CA LEU A 78 16.36 12.39 -28.51
C LEU A 78 17.19 11.11 -28.69
N GLN A 79 18.38 11.10 -28.11
CA GLN A 79 19.19 9.88 -28.07
C GLN A 79 18.74 9.03 -26.89
N LEU A 80 18.49 7.74 -27.13
CA LEU A 80 18.13 6.79 -26.06
C LEU A 80 19.23 6.67 -25.00
N GLY A 81 20.48 6.94 -25.36
CA GLY A 81 21.61 7.03 -24.41
C GLY A 81 21.42 8.15 -23.38
N GLU A 82 21.09 9.37 -23.84
CA GLU A 82 20.81 10.51 -22.95
C GLU A 82 19.62 10.25 -22.02
N MET A 83 18.58 9.57 -22.52
CA MET A 83 17.43 9.19 -21.67
C MET A 83 17.84 8.22 -20.57
N ARG A 84 18.68 7.24 -20.90
CA ARG A 84 19.18 6.24 -19.95
C ARG A 84 20.03 6.91 -18.87
N GLU A 85 20.94 7.80 -19.26
CA GLU A 85 21.77 8.56 -18.31
C GLU A 85 20.92 9.39 -17.36
N LYS A 86 19.94 10.17 -17.89
CA LYS A 86 18.98 10.91 -17.05
C LYS A 86 18.18 10.01 -16.12
N LEU A 87 17.83 8.80 -16.54
CA LEU A 87 17.11 7.84 -15.70
C LEU A 87 17.99 7.38 -14.53
N PHE A 88 19.27 7.10 -14.80
CA PHE A 88 20.24 6.77 -13.75
C PHE A 88 20.49 7.93 -12.78
N GLU A 89 20.64 9.16 -13.30
CA GLU A 89 20.81 10.37 -12.47
C GLU A 89 19.61 10.58 -11.55
N LEU A 90 18.38 10.57 -12.09
CA LEU A 90 17.16 10.71 -11.31
C LEU A 90 16.99 9.58 -10.29
N PHE A 91 17.42 8.37 -10.62
CA PHE A 91 17.37 7.24 -9.71
C PHE A 91 18.31 7.46 -8.51
N GLU A 92 19.58 7.80 -8.74
CA GLU A 92 20.54 8.02 -7.65
C GLU A 92 20.17 9.24 -6.80
N ASP A 93 19.64 10.31 -7.40
CA ASP A 93 19.12 11.47 -6.66
C ASP A 93 17.93 11.11 -5.76
N ILE A 94 16.97 10.35 -6.28
CA ILE A 94 15.82 9.91 -5.48
C ILE A 94 16.27 8.98 -4.36
N LYS A 95 17.15 8.03 -4.65
CA LYS A 95 17.69 7.06 -3.69
C LYS A 95 18.47 7.76 -2.58
N SER A 96 19.38 8.67 -2.91
CA SER A 96 20.17 9.42 -1.93
C SER A 96 19.26 10.27 -1.03
N ARG A 97 18.28 10.97 -1.60
CA ARG A 97 17.29 11.75 -0.84
C ARG A 97 16.46 10.87 0.11
N LEU A 98 15.93 9.76 -0.38
CA LEU A 98 15.12 8.85 0.45
C LEU A 98 15.95 8.21 1.56
N THR A 99 17.19 7.80 1.26
CA THR A 99 18.12 7.23 2.25
C THR A 99 18.43 8.25 3.34
N ARG A 100 18.65 9.52 2.95
CA ARG A 100 18.85 10.61 3.90
C ARG A 100 17.62 10.85 4.78
N GLN A 101 16.42 10.88 4.19
CA GLN A 101 15.17 11.02 4.96
C GLN A 101 14.98 9.88 5.95
N ILE A 102 15.31 8.65 5.56
CA ILE A 102 15.30 7.50 6.49
C ILE A 102 16.26 7.73 7.64
N GLY A 103 17.51 8.12 7.35
CA GLY A 103 18.51 8.41 8.38
C GLY A 103 18.16 9.58 9.31
N GLU A 104 17.39 10.56 8.83
CA GLU A 104 16.85 11.66 9.66
C GLU A 104 15.67 11.20 10.53
N CYS A 105 14.86 10.24 10.07
CA CYS A 105 13.73 9.69 10.82
C CYS A 105 14.14 8.67 11.90
N GLU A 106 15.16 7.84 11.65
CA GLU A 106 15.66 6.83 12.59
C GLU A 106 15.91 7.34 14.01
N PRO A 107 16.65 8.45 14.25
CA PRO A 107 16.90 8.95 15.62
C PRO A 107 15.61 9.41 16.32
N THR A 108 14.63 9.89 15.56
CA THR A 108 13.31 10.27 16.09
C THR A 108 12.55 9.05 16.58
N ILE A 109 12.60 7.95 15.82
CA ILE A 109 12.02 6.66 16.21
C ILE A 109 12.72 6.10 17.45
N GLU A 110 14.06 6.12 17.48
CA GLU A 110 14.82 5.65 18.64
C GLU A 110 14.49 6.43 19.93
N ALA A 111 14.34 7.75 19.82
CA ALA A 111 13.95 8.58 20.95
C ALA A 111 12.56 8.21 21.49
N LEU A 112 11.59 7.98 20.59
CA LEU A 112 10.24 7.53 20.96
C LEU A 112 10.24 6.13 21.58
N LEU A 113 11.13 5.23 21.15
CA LEU A 113 11.28 3.90 21.74
C LEU A 113 11.94 3.92 23.13
N LYS A 114 12.83 4.88 23.38
CA LYS A 114 13.52 5.08 24.67
C LYS A 114 12.67 5.82 25.70
N ASP A 115 11.61 6.52 25.29
CA ASP A 115 10.65 7.10 26.21
C ASP A 115 9.90 5.99 26.97
N ASN A 116 10.15 5.91 28.28
CA ASN A 116 9.59 4.89 29.16
C ASN A 116 8.06 4.89 29.18
N THR A 117 7.43 6.06 29.04
CA THR A 117 5.97 6.18 29.07
C THR A 117 5.33 5.61 27.79
N THR A 118 5.93 5.92 26.63
CA THR A 118 5.58 5.34 25.34
C THR A 118 5.84 3.83 25.35
N SER A 119 6.97 3.37 25.90
CA SER A 119 7.29 1.94 26.04
C SER A 119 6.28 1.18 26.90
N GLN A 120 5.84 1.74 28.03
CA GLN A 120 4.83 1.14 28.89
C GLN A 120 3.47 1.06 28.20
N ARG A 121 3.02 2.16 27.58
CA ARG A 121 1.76 2.18 26.81
C ARG A 121 1.77 1.17 25.68
N THR A 122 2.86 1.08 24.92
CA THR A 122 3.02 0.10 23.83
C THR A 122 2.97 -1.33 24.37
N ARG A 123 3.63 -1.63 25.49
CA ARG A 123 3.57 -2.95 26.12
C ARG A 123 2.16 -3.32 26.57
N LEU A 124 1.41 -2.38 27.17
CA LEU A 124 0.02 -2.61 27.56
C LEU A 124 -0.88 -2.86 26.34
N LEU A 125 -0.69 -2.11 25.26
CA LEU A 125 -1.45 -2.30 24.01
C LEU A 125 -1.14 -3.65 23.35
N VAL A 126 0.12 -4.09 23.38
CA VAL A 126 0.54 -5.43 22.94
C VAL A 126 -0.07 -6.52 23.82
N LEU A 127 -0.08 -6.32 25.15
CA LEU A 127 -0.72 -7.27 26.08
C LEU A 127 -2.22 -7.38 25.82
N CYS A 128 -2.93 -6.25 25.68
CA CYS A 128 -4.35 -6.25 25.35
C CYS A 128 -4.64 -6.96 24.03
N ARG A 129 -3.82 -6.73 23.00
CA ARG A 129 -3.90 -7.45 21.73
C ARG A 129 -3.76 -8.95 21.93
N ASP A 130 -2.72 -9.39 22.63
CA ASP A 130 -2.43 -10.81 22.81
C ASP A 130 -3.51 -11.50 23.65
N THR A 131 -4.00 -10.86 24.72
CA THR A 131 -5.13 -11.36 25.52
C THR A 131 -6.39 -11.52 24.67
N LEU A 132 -6.73 -10.50 23.87
CA LEU A 132 -7.91 -10.52 23.02
C LEU A 132 -7.81 -11.58 21.93
N LEU A 133 -6.64 -11.69 21.27
CA LEU A 133 -6.37 -12.72 20.28
C LEU A 133 -6.44 -14.12 20.88
N ASN A 134 -5.77 -14.37 22.01
CA ASN A 134 -5.76 -15.67 22.65
C ASN A 134 -7.19 -16.08 23.07
N LYS A 135 -7.97 -15.15 23.62
CA LYS A 135 -9.37 -15.41 23.97
C LYS A 135 -10.23 -15.70 22.75
N PHE A 136 -10.00 -14.98 21.64
CA PHE A 136 -10.71 -15.25 20.39
C PHE A 136 -10.33 -16.61 19.80
N GLU A 137 -9.06 -17.01 19.91
CA GLU A 137 -8.52 -18.28 19.43
C GLU A 137 -9.05 -19.51 20.20
N GLU A 138 -9.58 -19.34 21.42
CA GLU A 138 -10.26 -20.41 22.17
C GLU A 138 -11.52 -20.92 21.43
N HIS A 139 -12.15 -20.08 20.63
CA HIS A 139 -13.35 -20.44 19.87
C HIS A 139 -13.02 -21.35 18.71
N GLU A 140 -13.77 -22.44 18.52
CA GLU A 140 -13.50 -23.42 17.46
C GLU A 140 -13.47 -22.81 16.06
N LYS A 141 -14.34 -21.83 15.80
CA LYS A 141 -14.49 -21.17 14.49
C LYS A 141 -13.36 -20.19 14.20
N SER A 142 -12.55 -19.81 15.19
CA SER A 142 -11.40 -18.91 15.00
C SER A 142 -10.35 -19.48 14.04
N LYS A 143 -10.28 -20.82 13.94
CA LYS A 143 -9.34 -21.56 13.07
C LYS A 143 -9.44 -21.15 11.60
N MET A 144 -10.60 -20.67 11.15
CA MET A 144 -10.78 -20.22 9.77
C MET A 144 -9.96 -18.95 9.45
N TYR A 145 -9.54 -18.20 10.46
CA TYR A 145 -8.76 -16.97 10.33
C TYR A 145 -7.25 -17.19 10.46
N ALA A 146 -6.79 -18.45 10.50
CA ALA A 146 -5.37 -18.77 10.56
C ALA A 146 -4.60 -18.40 9.27
N LYS A 147 -5.31 -18.26 8.15
CA LYS A 147 -4.77 -17.84 6.85
C LYS A 147 -5.62 -16.74 6.25
N SER A 148 -4.97 -15.74 5.68
CA SER A 148 -5.64 -14.66 4.96
C SER A 148 -6.46 -15.19 3.79
N ILE A 149 -7.65 -14.62 3.65
CA ILE A 149 -8.58 -14.92 2.55
C ILE A 149 -8.18 -14.08 1.32
N GLY A 150 -8.39 -14.63 0.11
CA GLY A 150 -7.83 -14.11 -1.14
C GLY A 150 -8.23 -12.67 -1.51
N GLN A 151 -7.40 -12.02 -2.35
CA GLN A 151 -7.47 -10.59 -2.67
C GLN A 151 -8.53 -10.18 -3.70
N ALA A 152 -9.21 -11.12 -4.37
CA ALA A 152 -10.09 -10.78 -5.49
C ALA A 152 -11.31 -9.93 -5.10
N VAL A 153 -11.83 -10.10 -3.87
CA VAL A 153 -13.02 -9.40 -3.35
C VAL A 153 -12.68 -8.51 -2.15
N ILE A 154 -11.56 -8.77 -1.48
CA ILE A 154 -11.17 -8.13 -0.22
C ILE A 154 -10.06 -7.08 -0.48
N ARG A 155 -10.30 -5.84 -0.05
CA ARG A 155 -9.35 -4.72 -0.20
C ARG A 155 -8.13 -4.84 0.71
N GLU A 156 -8.31 -5.27 1.96
CA GLU A 156 -7.21 -5.48 2.91
C GLU A 156 -7.31 -6.89 3.51
N PRO A 157 -6.51 -7.84 3.02
CA PRO A 157 -6.46 -9.18 3.60
C PRO A 157 -5.81 -9.12 4.99
N LEU A 158 -6.45 -9.77 5.96
CA LEU A 158 -6.01 -9.80 7.34
C LEU A 158 -6.27 -11.18 7.93
N ASP A 159 -5.30 -11.69 8.69
CA ASP A 159 -5.38 -12.94 9.44
C ASP A 159 -4.81 -12.76 10.84
N LEU A 160 -5.05 -13.74 11.71
CA LEU A 160 -4.63 -13.68 13.11
C LEU A 160 -3.11 -13.56 13.25
N ARG A 161 -2.34 -14.13 12.32
CA ARG A 161 -0.88 -14.04 12.32
C ARG A 161 -0.40 -12.62 12.05
N LEU A 162 -0.99 -11.96 11.06
CA LEU A 162 -0.72 -10.56 10.73
C LEU A 162 -1.11 -9.64 11.88
N ILE A 163 -2.27 -9.86 12.51
CA ILE A 163 -2.70 -9.07 13.67
C ILE A 163 -1.69 -9.18 14.81
N ARG A 164 -1.20 -10.40 15.11
CA ARG A 164 -0.19 -10.64 16.16
C ARG A 164 1.15 -9.94 15.91
N GLN A 165 1.46 -9.60 14.67
CA GLN A 165 2.67 -8.88 14.30
C GLN A 165 2.51 -7.35 14.33
N ARG A 166 1.28 -6.83 14.35
CA ARG A 166 1.01 -5.39 14.37
C ARG A 166 0.98 -4.85 15.80
N THR A 167 1.51 -3.65 15.99
CA THR A 167 1.39 -2.90 17.25
C THR A 167 0.15 -2.00 17.16
N PRO A 168 -0.85 -2.16 18.03
CA PRO A 168 -2.01 -1.30 18.00
C PRO A 168 -1.69 0.08 18.59
N ALA A 169 -2.30 1.12 18.02
CA ALA A 169 -2.31 2.50 18.49
C ALA A 169 -3.34 2.71 19.62
N SER A 170 -4.37 1.85 19.71
CA SER A 170 -5.42 1.91 20.73
C SER A 170 -6.02 0.53 21.04
N ILE A 171 -6.74 0.42 22.16
CA ILE A 171 -7.45 -0.82 22.56
C ILE A 171 -8.57 -1.18 21.57
N LEU A 172 -9.13 -0.20 20.87
CA LEU A 172 -10.21 -0.41 19.89
C LEU A 172 -9.70 -0.99 18.58
N GLU A 173 -8.41 -0.80 18.27
CA GLU A 173 -7.85 -1.20 16.99
C GLU A 173 -7.75 -2.74 16.83
N PRO A 174 -7.32 -3.52 17.85
CA PRO A 174 -7.45 -4.97 17.81
C PRO A 174 -8.87 -5.48 17.58
N GLN A 175 -9.88 -4.79 18.14
CA GLN A 175 -11.29 -5.12 17.92
C GLN A 175 -11.67 -4.90 16.45
N ALA A 176 -11.27 -3.76 15.89
CA ALA A 176 -11.51 -3.44 14.48
C ALA A 176 -10.83 -4.43 13.54
N TRP A 177 -9.59 -4.84 13.83
CA TRP A 177 -8.87 -5.84 13.05
C TRP A 177 -9.56 -7.20 13.04
N LEU A 178 -10.01 -7.70 14.19
CA LEU A 178 -10.77 -8.95 14.23
C LEU A 178 -12.13 -8.83 13.53
N GLN A 179 -12.81 -7.69 13.68
CA GLN A 179 -14.04 -7.41 12.97
C GLN A 179 -13.83 -7.44 11.44
N MET A 180 -12.69 -6.92 10.98
CA MET A 180 -12.30 -7.02 9.57
C MET A 180 -12.06 -8.47 9.13
N CYS A 181 -11.42 -9.32 9.95
CA CYS A 181 -11.28 -10.75 9.63
C CYS A 181 -12.65 -11.41 9.44
N VAL A 182 -13.60 -11.16 10.35
CA VAL A 182 -14.96 -11.70 10.26
C VAL A 182 -15.70 -11.16 9.03
N ALA A 183 -15.62 -9.86 8.77
CA ALA A 183 -16.25 -9.22 7.62
C ALA A 183 -15.69 -9.72 6.29
N ASN A 184 -14.36 -9.81 6.18
CA ASN A 184 -13.66 -10.31 5.01
C ASN A 184 -14.10 -11.75 4.67
N ALA A 185 -14.17 -12.63 5.68
CA ALA A 185 -14.65 -13.99 5.48
C ALA A 185 -16.12 -14.03 5.04
N THR A 186 -16.97 -13.21 5.65
CA THR A 186 -18.39 -13.13 5.31
C THR A 186 -18.60 -12.63 3.89
N MET A 187 -17.77 -11.70 3.41
CA MET A 187 -17.86 -11.14 2.06
C MET A 187 -17.27 -12.07 0.98
N TYR A 188 -16.23 -12.83 1.32
CA TYR A 188 -15.56 -13.70 0.36
C TYR A 188 -16.32 -14.99 0.08
N HIS A 189 -16.88 -15.62 1.12
CA HIS A 189 -17.55 -16.90 0.96
C HIS A 189 -18.98 -16.74 0.42
N PRO A 190 -19.44 -17.63 -0.48
CA PRO A 190 -20.80 -17.59 -0.99
C PRO A 190 -21.84 -17.65 0.14
N THR A 191 -22.86 -16.79 0.06
CA THR A 191 -23.96 -16.78 1.04
C THR A 191 -24.57 -18.16 1.20
N GLY A 192 -24.72 -18.60 2.46
CA GLY A 192 -25.31 -19.90 2.78
C GLY A 192 -24.33 -21.09 2.76
N SER A 193 -23.08 -20.91 2.32
CA SER A 193 -22.01 -21.91 2.47
C SER A 193 -21.70 -22.20 3.96
N ALA A 194 -21.02 -23.31 4.24
CA ALA A 194 -20.62 -23.67 5.60
C ALA A 194 -19.66 -22.63 6.19
N GLU A 195 -18.71 -22.16 5.39
CA GLU A 195 -17.73 -21.13 5.74
C GLU A 195 -18.41 -19.78 6.00
N TRP A 196 -19.39 -19.41 5.18
CA TRP A 196 -20.18 -18.18 5.41
C TRP A 196 -20.99 -18.25 6.71
N ARG A 197 -21.62 -19.40 7.01
CA ARG A 197 -22.34 -19.60 8.28
C ARG A 197 -21.39 -19.57 9.47
N ASN A 198 -20.20 -20.14 9.32
CA ASN A 198 -19.17 -20.12 10.36
C ASN A 198 -18.66 -18.70 10.60
N ALA A 199 -18.42 -17.90 9.55
CA ALA A 199 -18.04 -16.48 9.66
C ALA A 199 -19.15 -15.63 10.30
N ARG A 200 -20.42 -15.89 9.97
CA ARG A 200 -21.54 -15.21 10.64
C ARG A 200 -21.63 -15.56 12.11
N ALA A 201 -21.42 -16.83 12.46
CA ALA A 201 -21.53 -17.30 13.83
C ALA A 201 -20.30 -16.92 14.69
N SER A 202 -19.14 -16.67 14.09
CA SER A 202 -17.97 -16.16 14.80
C SER A 202 -18.10 -14.69 15.19
N GLN A 203 -19.02 -13.93 14.58
CA GLN A 203 -19.36 -12.57 15.03
C GLN A 203 -19.79 -12.56 16.49
N ALA A 204 -20.70 -13.47 16.89
CA ALA A 204 -21.15 -13.57 18.27
C ALA A 204 -20.01 -13.93 19.24
N GLN A 205 -19.07 -14.75 18.78
CA GLN A 205 -17.87 -15.13 19.55
C GLN A 205 -16.89 -13.96 19.70
N LEU A 206 -16.78 -13.12 18.67
CA LEU A 206 -16.02 -11.88 18.74
C LEU A 206 -16.67 -10.91 19.75
N ASP A 207 -17.99 -10.75 19.69
CA ASP A 207 -18.73 -9.87 20.61
C ASP A 207 -18.56 -10.33 22.07
N GLU A 208 -18.62 -11.65 22.32
CA GLU A 208 -18.33 -12.25 23.63
C GLU A 208 -16.89 -11.97 24.09
N THR A 209 -15.93 -12.15 23.18
CA THR A 209 -14.50 -11.89 23.46
C THR A 209 -14.26 -10.43 23.80
N ILE A 210 -14.86 -9.51 23.05
CA ILE A 210 -14.77 -8.06 23.30
C ILE A 210 -15.43 -7.71 24.64
N GLY A 211 -16.59 -8.28 24.94
CA GLY A 211 -17.29 -8.10 26.21
C GLY A 211 -16.44 -8.53 27.40
N PHE A 212 -15.83 -9.71 27.31
CA PHE A 212 -14.91 -10.22 28.34
C PHE A 212 -13.71 -9.28 28.54
N VAL A 213 -13.04 -8.88 27.47
CA VAL A 213 -11.85 -8.02 27.59
C VAL A 213 -12.22 -6.64 28.15
N ARG A 214 -13.39 -6.09 27.80
CA ARG A 214 -13.90 -4.85 28.42
C ARG A 214 -14.12 -5.01 29.92
N SER A 215 -14.73 -6.12 30.36
CA SER A 215 -14.95 -6.36 31.80
C SER A 215 -13.68 -6.58 32.62
N VAL A 216 -12.55 -6.86 31.98
CA VAL A 216 -11.24 -7.05 32.64
C VAL A 216 -10.43 -5.75 32.64
N LEU A 217 -10.72 -4.82 31.72
CA LEU A 217 -10.01 -3.55 31.57
C LEU A 217 -10.74 -2.36 32.23
N GLU A 218 -12.04 -2.49 32.50
CA GLU A 218 -12.85 -1.58 33.35
C GLU A 218 -12.66 -1.88 34.83
#